data_AF-A0A6G5R308-F1
#
_entry.id   AF-A0A6G5R308-F1
#
_cell.length_a   1.000
_cell.length_b   1.000
_cell.length_c   1.000
_cell.angle_alpha   90.00
_cell.angle_beta   90.00
_cell.angle_gamma   90.00
#
_symmetry.space_group_name_H-M   'P 1'
#
loop_
_entity.id
_entity.type
_entity.pdbx_description
1 polymer ?
#
loop_
_entity_poly.entity_id
_entity_poly.type
_entity_poly.pdbx_seq_one_letter_code
_entity_poly.pdbx_strand_id
1 'polypeptide(L)'
;MKTTKTAPRRAYLIYRVKKFILARAREITFYLILTSVILLSGCSAKPEIITRTEYQNVYVPVKCEVKLPEKPKFDQDRLDSAKEIAKYYQEAERLLMECVDE
;
A
#
# COMPACT_ATOMS: atom_id res chain seq x y z
N MET A 1 -53.96 49.74 7.92
CA MET A 1 -52.72 49.13 7.38
C MET A 1 -52.58 47.72 7.94
N LYS A 2 -52.99 46.68 7.20
CA LYS A 2 -52.88 45.28 7.65
C LYS A 2 -51.59 44.70 7.07
N THR A 3 -50.53 44.67 7.88
CA THR A 3 -49.28 44.00 7.53
C THR A 3 -49.50 42.49 7.56
N THR A 4 -49.56 41.86 6.39
CA THR A 4 -49.56 40.40 6.26
C THR A 4 -48.20 39.88 6.72
N LYS A 5 -48.19 39.12 7.83
CA LYS A 5 -46.98 38.45 8.33
C LYS A 5 -46.65 37.28 7.39
N THR A 6 -45.80 37.51 6.41
CA THR A 6 -45.16 36.45 5.62
C THR A 6 -44.11 35.77 6.51
N ALA A 7 -44.48 34.66 7.15
CA ALA A 7 -43.52 33.84 7.88
C ALA A 7 -42.38 33.40 6.92
N PRO A 8 -41.10 33.44 7.34
CA PRO A 8 -39.99 33.10 6.46
C PRO A 8 -40.15 31.66 5.99
N ARG A 9 -40.00 31.41 4.67
CA ARG A 9 -40.19 30.08 4.05
C ARG A 9 -39.43 28.95 4.80
N ARG A 10 -38.27 29.27 5.39
CA ARG A 10 -37.49 28.35 6.25
C ARG A 10 -38.23 27.90 7.51
N ALA A 11 -38.92 28.80 8.21
CA ALA A 11 -39.67 28.44 9.42
C ALA A 11 -40.88 27.55 9.11
N TYR A 12 -41.56 27.79 7.99
CA TYR A 12 -42.66 26.94 7.52
C TYR A 12 -42.15 25.54 7.14
N LEU A 13 -41.00 25.46 6.49
CA LEU A 13 -40.36 24.18 6.14
C LEU A 13 -39.97 23.39 7.40
N ILE A 14 -39.34 24.04 8.38
CA ILE A 14 -38.96 23.40 9.65
C ILE A 14 -40.20 22.93 10.41
N TYR A 15 -41.26 23.74 10.46
CA TYR A 15 -42.53 23.34 11.09
C TYR A 15 -43.17 22.13 10.38
N ARG A 16 -43.15 22.12 9.04
CA ARG A 16 -43.66 21.01 8.23
C ARG A 16 -42.87 19.73 8.46
N VAL A 17 -41.53 19.83 8.50
CA VAL A 17 -40.63 18.71 8.79
C VAL A 17 -40.83 18.20 10.21
N LYS A 18 -40.86 19.09 11.22
CA LYS A 18 -41.13 18.71 12.62
C LYS A 18 -42.48 18.01 12.77
N LYS A 19 -43.53 18.53 12.14
CA LYS A 19 -44.87 17.93 12.16
C LYS A 19 -44.88 16.55 11.52
N PHE A 20 -44.16 16.37 10.41
CA PHE A 20 -44.01 15.08 9.73
C PHE A 20 -43.23 14.07 10.59
N ILE A 21 -42.11 14.50 11.20
CA ILE A 21 -41.30 13.69 12.11
C ILE A 21 -42.10 13.29 13.36
N LEU A 22 -42.89 14.21 13.95
CA LEU A 22 -43.72 13.90 15.12
C LEU A 22 -44.84 12.91 14.80
N ALA A 23 -45.48 13.04 13.62
CA ALA A 23 -46.58 12.18 13.20
C ALA A 23 -46.15 10.74 12.88
N ARG A 24 -44.89 10.54 12.47
CA ARG A 24 -44.31 9.23 12.12
C ARG A 24 -43.15 8.84 13.04
N ALA A 25 -43.08 9.44 14.23
CA ALA A 25 -41.94 9.31 15.13
C ALA A 25 -41.60 7.86 15.44
N ARG A 26 -42.61 7.01 15.74
CA ARG A 26 -42.41 5.60 16.06
C ARG A 26 -41.76 4.79 14.93
N GLU A 27 -42.21 5.01 13.69
CA GLU A 27 -41.65 4.35 12.49
C GLU A 27 -40.24 4.87 12.20
N ILE A 28 -40.04 6.19 12.27
CA ILE A 28 -38.75 6.83 12.03
C ILE A 28 -37.71 6.39 13.08
N THR A 29 -38.10 6.29 14.36
CA THR A 29 -37.23 5.80 15.43
C THR A 29 -36.79 4.35 15.18
N PHE A 30 -37.69 3.48 14.72
CA PHE A 30 -37.34 2.10 14.38
C PHE A 30 -36.31 2.02 13.24
N TYR A 31 -36.52 2.77 12.16
CA TYR A 31 -35.57 2.83 11.04
C TYR A 31 -34.22 3.46 11.45
N LEU A 32 -34.21 4.48 12.31
CA LEU A 32 -32.97 5.07 12.84
C LEU A 32 -32.16 4.08 13.68
N ILE A 33 -32.84 3.30 14.53
CA ILE A 33 -32.17 2.26 15.32
C ILE A 33 -31.60 1.18 14.40
N LEU A 34 -32.39 0.67 13.45
CA LEU A 34 -31.96 -0.38 12.51
C LEU A 34 -30.72 0.05 11.71
N THR A 35 -30.75 1.25 11.14
CA THR A 35 -29.64 1.79 10.35
C THR A 35 -28.38 2.04 11.20
N SER A 36 -28.54 2.52 12.45
CA SER A 36 -27.40 2.70 13.34
C SER A 36 -26.72 1.37 13.68
N VAL A 37 -27.46 0.30 13.97
CA VAL A 37 -26.89 -1.03 14.26
C VAL A 37 -26.05 -1.54 13.09
N ILE A 38 -26.54 -1.39 11.85
CA ILE A 38 -25.81 -1.80 10.64
C ILE A 38 -24.52 -0.96 10.47
N LEU A 39 -24.61 0.36 10.62
CA LEU A 39 -23.46 1.25 10.46
C LEU A 39 -22.38 1.03 11.54
N LEU A 40 -22.79 0.76 12.78
CA LEU A 40 -21.86 0.52 13.89
C LEU A 40 -21.26 -0.90 13.87
N SER A 41 -21.97 -1.90 13.32
CA SER A 41 -21.44 -3.27 13.20
C SER A 41 -20.19 -3.37 12.32
N GLY A 42 -20.02 -2.48 11.34
CA GLY A 42 -18.83 -2.40 10.49
C GLY A 42 -17.63 -1.69 11.13
N CYS A 43 -17.80 -0.95 12.22
CA CYS A 43 -16.73 -0.13 12.82
C CYS A 43 -15.87 -0.90 13.84
N SER A 44 -16.36 -2.05 14.33
CA SER A 44 -15.58 -2.94 15.20
C SER A 44 -14.84 -4.04 14.42
N ALA A 45 -15.08 -4.16 13.11
CA ALA A 45 -14.37 -5.08 12.23
C ALA A 45 -12.98 -4.57 11.86
N LYS A 46 -12.29 -3.91 12.80
CA LYS A 46 -10.86 -3.69 12.69
C LYS A 46 -10.25 -5.07 12.91
N PRO A 47 -9.60 -5.68 11.90
CA PRO A 47 -8.85 -6.88 12.19
C PRO A 47 -7.80 -6.48 13.21
N GLU A 48 -7.90 -7.01 14.43
CA GLU A 48 -6.80 -7.04 15.41
C GLU A 48 -5.58 -7.77 14.84
N ILE A 49 -5.75 -8.37 13.66
CA ILE A 49 -4.76 -8.86 12.72
C ILE A 49 -3.95 -7.73 12.05
N ILE A 50 -3.52 -6.73 12.82
CA ILE A 50 -2.18 -6.16 12.63
C ILE A 50 -1.19 -7.10 13.36
N THR A 51 -1.36 -8.42 13.25
CA THR A 51 -0.55 -9.46 13.94
C THR A 51 0.07 -10.47 12.98
N ARG A 52 -0.07 -10.25 11.68
CA ARG A 52 0.63 -11.03 10.65
C ARG A 52 1.23 -10.09 9.61
N THR A 53 1.95 -9.05 10.04
CA THR A 53 3.09 -8.65 9.22
C THR A 53 4.08 -9.80 9.32
N GLU A 54 3.88 -10.84 8.51
CA GLU A 54 4.95 -11.80 8.26
C GLU A 54 6.11 -10.97 7.73
N TYR A 55 7.12 -10.78 8.57
CA TYR A 55 8.36 -10.19 8.16
C TYR A 55 8.94 -11.11 7.10
N GLN A 56 8.79 -10.71 5.84
CA GLN A 56 9.36 -11.43 4.73
C GLN A 56 10.85 -11.12 4.75
N ASN A 57 11.65 -12.12 5.11
CA ASN A 57 13.10 -12.02 5.00
C ASN A 57 13.45 -11.90 3.52
N VAL A 58 13.65 -10.67 3.08
CA VAL A 58 14.15 -10.37 1.74
C VAL A 58 15.67 -10.42 1.79
N TYR A 59 16.24 -11.38 1.07
CA TYR A 59 17.68 -11.46 0.87
C TYR A 59 18.11 -10.27 0.01
N VAL A 60 18.80 -9.31 0.62
CA VAL A 60 19.39 -8.18 -0.08
C VAL A 60 20.78 -8.61 -0.54
N PRO A 61 21.09 -8.53 -1.84
CA PRO A 61 22.42 -8.86 -2.33
C PRO A 61 23.43 -7.87 -1.75
N VAL A 62 24.38 -8.38 -0.96
CA VAL A 62 25.53 -7.62 -0.50
C VAL A 62 26.55 -7.51 -1.64
N LYS A 63 27.23 -6.36 -1.72
CA LYS A 63 28.31 -6.20 -2.71
C LYS A 63 29.50 -7.00 -2.21
N CYS A 64 29.98 -7.93 -3.02
CA CYS A 64 31.23 -8.61 -2.73
C CYS A 64 32.41 -7.65 -2.92
N GLU A 65 33.27 -7.54 -1.90
CA GLU A 65 34.47 -6.68 -1.90
C GLU A 65 35.66 -7.34 -2.60
N VAL A 66 35.44 -7.92 -3.79
CA VAL A 66 36.50 -8.56 -4.57
C VAL A 66 37.11 -7.60 -5.59
N LYS A 67 38.43 -7.49 -5.57
CA LYS A 67 39.20 -6.73 -6.56
C LYS A 67 39.41 -7.59 -7.80
N LEU A 68 38.60 -7.38 -8.83
CA LEU A 68 38.76 -8.08 -10.10
C LEU A 68 39.97 -7.51 -10.88
N PRO A 69 40.84 -8.36 -11.46
CA PRO A 69 41.91 -7.89 -12.33
C PRO A 69 41.36 -7.17 -13.57
N GLU A 70 42.20 -6.37 -14.24
CA GLU A 70 41.79 -5.70 -15.48
C GLU A 70 41.61 -6.72 -16.61
N LYS A 71 40.49 -6.63 -17.33
CA LYS A 71 40.16 -7.55 -18.41
C LYS A 71 41.08 -7.34 -19.61
N PRO A 72 41.81 -8.38 -20.08
CA PRO A 72 42.63 -8.27 -21.27
C PRO A 72 41.76 -8.09 -22.54
N LYS A 73 42.27 -7.33 -23.51
CA LYS A 73 41.60 -7.13 -24.80
C LYS A 73 41.91 -8.28 -25.75
N PHE A 74 40.91 -8.67 -26.55
CA PHE A 74 41.11 -9.64 -27.61
C PHE A 74 41.87 -8.99 -28.77
N ASP A 75 42.86 -9.70 -29.27
CA ASP A 75 43.66 -9.30 -30.43
C ASP A 75 43.45 -10.34 -31.53
N GLN A 76 42.89 -9.90 -32.65
CA GLN A 76 42.51 -10.78 -33.75
C GLN A 76 43.73 -11.34 -34.50
N ASP A 77 44.87 -10.65 -34.44
CA ASP A 77 46.11 -11.05 -35.10
C ASP A 77 46.93 -12.01 -34.22
N ARG A 78 46.52 -12.19 -32.97
CA ARG A 78 47.21 -12.96 -31.93
C ARG A 78 46.30 -14.01 -31.31
N LEU A 79 46.43 -15.25 -31.77
CA LEU A 79 45.65 -16.39 -31.28
C LEU A 79 45.84 -16.67 -29.78
N ASP A 80 46.99 -16.27 -29.22
CA ASP A 80 47.31 -16.39 -27.79
C ASP A 80 46.48 -15.45 -26.90
N SER A 81 45.96 -14.33 -27.46
CA SER A 81 45.06 -13.43 -26.74
C SER A 81 43.77 -14.13 -26.30
N ALA A 82 43.27 -15.11 -27.09
CA ALA A 82 42.13 -15.94 -26.71
C ALA A 82 42.41 -16.77 -25.44
N LYS A 83 43.64 -17.27 -25.31
CA LYS A 83 44.08 -18.07 -24.16
C LYS A 83 44.22 -17.20 -22.90
N GLU A 84 44.69 -15.98 -23.04
CA GLU A 84 44.78 -15.01 -21.94
C GLU A 84 43.40 -14.63 -21.41
N ILE A 85 42.43 -14.43 -22.31
CA ILE A 85 41.03 -14.17 -21.93
C ILE A 85 40.42 -15.38 -21.22
N ALA A 86 40.67 -16.60 -21.70
CA ALA A 86 40.18 -17.81 -21.05
C ALA A 86 40.73 -17.93 -19.61
N LYS A 87 42.02 -17.67 -19.41
CA LYS A 87 42.63 -17.66 -18.08
C LYS A 87 42.07 -16.55 -17.18
N TYR A 88 41.81 -15.37 -17.73
CA TYR A 88 41.18 -14.28 -17.00
C TYR A 88 39.81 -14.69 -16.44
N TYR A 89 38.98 -15.36 -17.24
CA TYR A 89 37.66 -15.79 -16.76
C TYR A 89 37.75 -16.90 -15.72
N GLN A 90 38.70 -17.84 -15.85
CA GLN A 90 38.95 -18.85 -14.82
C GLN A 90 39.35 -18.21 -13.48
N GLU A 91 40.21 -17.20 -13.52
CA GLU A 91 40.65 -16.48 -12.32
C GLU A 91 39.52 -15.64 -11.71
N ALA A 92 38.73 -14.95 -12.55
CA ALA A 92 37.57 -14.20 -12.11
C ALA A 92 36.52 -15.10 -11.43
N GLU A 93 36.25 -16.28 -11.98
CA GLU A 93 35.33 -17.26 -11.37
C GLU A 93 35.85 -17.75 -10.02
N ARG A 94 37.15 -18.03 -9.89
CA ARG A 94 37.77 -18.40 -8.62
C ARG A 94 37.61 -17.31 -7.56
N LEU A 95 37.88 -16.05 -7.91
CA LEU A 95 37.75 -14.93 -6.98
C LEU A 95 36.30 -14.65 -6.60
N LEU A 96 35.35 -14.86 -7.51
CA LEU A 96 33.93 -14.67 -7.24
C LEU A 96 33.29 -15.82 -6.45
N MET A 97 33.87 -17.03 -6.47
CA MET A 97 33.44 -18.15 -5.63
C MET A 97 33.64 -17.84 -4.14
N GLU A 98 34.70 -17.11 -3.78
CA GLU A 98 34.94 -16.69 -2.39
C GLU A 98 33.79 -15.83 -1.82
N CYS A 99 33.02 -15.16 -2.68
CA CYS A 99 31.86 -14.35 -2.29
C CYS A 99 30.59 -15.16 -1.95
N VAL A 100 30.55 -16.45 -2.28
CA VAL A 100 29.34 -17.29 -2.12
C VAL A 100 29.31 -17.98 -0.76
N ASP A 101 30.49 -18.15 -0.13
CA ASP A 101 30.66 -18.79 1.18
C ASP A 101 30.72 -17.79 2.36
N GLU A 102 30.60 -16.48 2.11
CA GLU A 102 30.41 -15.40 3.11
C GLU A 102 28.92 -15.07 3.36
#